data_AF-A0AA34RZ55-F1
#
_entry.id   AF-A0AA34RZ55-F1
#
_cell.length_a   1.000
_cell.length_b   1.000
_cell.length_c   1.000
_cell.angle_alpha   90.00
_cell.angle_beta   90.00
_cell.angle_gamma   90.00
#
_symmetry.space_group_name_H-M   'P 1'
#
loop_
_entity.id
_entity.type
_entity.pdbx_description
1 polymer ?
#
loop_
_entity_poly.entity_id
_entity_poly.type
_entity_poly.pdbx_seq_one_letter_code
_entity_poly.pdbx_strand_id
1 'polypeptide(L)'
;MIAHSVDDPFYYLHNFRQVVLWVEQRYQDLLDDQELAFIRAFSQLQAPAQALMVRMVMRKGELFRSDRLDYAEIGDTALALQPLLALGWVREPEQLDLEQLFALLRKEELARCFARQLSRPRAAKHELLAQLQPLALAARSLVEWFPDSEVRILQWCLQPLCDRIRLLFFGNLYQDWSDFVLADLGLLRYEQVPFSSDSRALQQRDDVDLAMALHQCAERLEQGGDPLPILATLQGLHSSNPWLARRHARLQFAVGQQCERLGEWDLATAVYAQCNHPQARIRQVRVLERSEQWHLAHARALQLAAAPANALEEQALQRMLPRLARKLGGPPQRRQRTTPLELIELELPCGHAALGVEEAVRQHLMQEGGHAHYVENTLFNSLFGLLCWEAIFAPVPGAFFNPFQAAPQDLHDSDFQQRRSALFERCLGRLDEGSHRQAILDCYVAKQGLQSPFVSWSMLSDKLLEQALACLPAAALKQCFLRLLQDIRNNRTGMPDLIQFWPEQGRYRMVEVKGPGDRLQDNQLRWLEFCRQHGLPVAVCHVRWSETL
;
A
#
# COMPACT_ATOMS: atom_id res chain seq x y z
N MET A 1 -7.09 -14.52 -18.71
CA MET A 1 -6.11 -15.37 -18.01
C MET A 1 -6.90 -16.48 -17.35
N ILE A 2 -6.63 -17.75 -17.66
CA ILE A 2 -7.37 -18.88 -17.08
C ILE A 2 -6.67 -19.23 -15.77
N ALA A 3 -7.38 -19.07 -14.66
CA ALA A 3 -6.94 -19.52 -13.35
C ALA A 3 -6.83 -21.05 -13.34
N HIS A 4 -5.70 -21.58 -12.86
CA HIS A 4 -5.54 -23.02 -12.64
C HIS A 4 -6.11 -23.36 -11.25
N SER A 5 -6.87 -24.45 -11.12
CA SER A 5 -7.42 -24.84 -9.81
C SER A 5 -6.28 -25.11 -8.84
N VAL A 6 -6.41 -24.65 -7.60
CA VAL A 6 -5.48 -24.97 -6.50
C VAL A 6 -5.50 -26.46 -6.14
N ASP A 7 -6.50 -27.20 -6.64
CA ASP A 7 -6.55 -28.66 -6.57
C ASP A 7 -5.45 -29.33 -7.41
N ASP A 8 -4.88 -28.64 -8.40
CA ASP A 8 -3.70 -29.10 -9.13
C ASP A 8 -2.44 -28.87 -8.26
N PRO A 9 -1.71 -29.92 -7.87
CA PRO A 9 -0.51 -29.76 -7.04
C PRO A 9 0.57 -28.89 -7.69
N PHE A 10 0.53 -28.66 -9.01
CA PHE A 10 1.46 -27.79 -9.74
C PHE A 10 0.91 -26.38 -10.05
N TYR A 11 -0.17 -25.92 -9.41
CA TYR A 11 -0.76 -24.59 -9.66
C TYR A 11 0.30 -23.47 -9.66
N TYR A 12 1.26 -23.52 -8.71
CA TYR A 12 2.30 -22.51 -8.56
C TYR A 12 3.27 -22.48 -9.76
N LEU A 13 3.56 -23.64 -10.35
CA LEU A 13 4.40 -23.76 -11.54
C LEU A 13 3.65 -23.20 -12.75
N HIS A 14 2.36 -23.48 -12.88
CA HIS A 14 1.54 -22.91 -13.94
C HIS A 14 1.51 -21.39 -13.88
N ASN A 15 1.33 -20.82 -12.69
CA ASN A 15 1.31 -19.38 -12.47
C ASN A 15 2.67 -18.75 -12.82
N PHE A 16 3.77 -19.34 -12.37
CA PHE A 16 5.10 -18.87 -12.73
C PHE A 16 5.35 -18.93 -14.25
N ARG A 17 4.94 -20.02 -14.93
CA ARG A 17 5.03 -20.11 -16.40
C ARG A 17 4.22 -19.03 -17.11
N GLN A 18 3.02 -18.70 -16.60
CA GLN A 18 2.20 -17.62 -17.15
C GLN A 18 2.87 -16.25 -17.00
N VAL A 19 3.49 -15.98 -15.85
CA VAL A 19 4.29 -14.76 -15.63
C VAL A 19 5.42 -14.69 -16.65
N VAL A 20 6.23 -15.74 -16.74
CA VAL A 20 7.41 -15.76 -17.63
C VAL A 20 6.98 -15.53 -19.07
N LEU A 21 5.92 -16.21 -19.52
CA LEU A 21 5.36 -16.02 -20.85
C LEU A 21 4.84 -14.60 -21.08
N TRP A 22 4.16 -14.01 -20.09
CA TRP A 22 3.67 -12.63 -20.16
C TRP A 22 4.82 -11.64 -20.30
N VAL A 23 5.88 -11.83 -19.52
CA VAL A 23 7.07 -10.98 -19.54
C VAL A 23 7.80 -11.14 -20.87
N GLU A 24 8.01 -12.36 -21.33
CA GLU A 24 8.62 -12.62 -22.64
C GLU A 24 7.84 -11.96 -23.78
N GLN A 25 6.51 -12.10 -23.82
CA GLN A 25 5.69 -11.54 -24.91
C GLN A 25 5.63 -10.01 -24.92
N ARG A 26 5.68 -9.36 -23.76
CA ARG A 26 5.48 -7.90 -23.64
C ARG A 26 6.76 -7.10 -23.46
N TYR A 27 7.81 -7.71 -22.94
CA TYR A 27 9.02 -7.00 -22.54
C TYR A 27 10.29 -7.60 -23.14
N GLN A 28 10.18 -8.42 -24.19
CA GLN A 28 11.33 -9.00 -24.88
C GLN A 28 12.42 -7.96 -25.22
N ASP A 29 11.98 -6.75 -25.60
CA ASP A 29 12.81 -5.58 -25.92
C ASP A 29 13.53 -4.96 -24.72
N LEU A 30 13.13 -5.29 -23.50
CA LEU A 30 13.72 -4.82 -22.24
C LEU A 30 14.53 -5.90 -21.51
N LEU A 31 14.57 -7.13 -22.04
CA LEU A 31 15.31 -8.24 -21.45
C LEU A 31 16.74 -8.30 -22.01
N ASP A 32 17.72 -8.55 -21.14
CA ASP A 32 19.09 -8.79 -21.57
C ASP A 32 19.32 -10.25 -22.01
N ASP A 33 20.52 -10.53 -22.53
CA ASP A 33 20.89 -11.88 -23.01
C ASP A 33 20.82 -12.94 -21.91
N GLN A 34 21.13 -12.59 -20.65
CA GLN A 34 21.10 -13.51 -19.52
C GLN A 34 19.65 -13.85 -19.15
N GLU A 35 18.77 -12.85 -19.14
CA GLU A 35 17.35 -12.99 -18.88
C GLU A 35 16.66 -13.82 -19.97
N LEU A 36 16.95 -13.56 -21.25
CA LEU A 36 16.47 -14.36 -22.38
C LEU A 36 17.03 -15.79 -22.36
N ALA A 37 18.29 -15.98 -21.95
CA ALA A 37 18.87 -17.31 -21.78
C ALA A 37 18.18 -18.08 -20.63
N PHE A 38 17.88 -17.40 -19.52
CA PHE A 38 17.13 -17.98 -18.40
C PHE A 38 15.74 -18.45 -18.83
N ILE A 39 14.96 -17.61 -19.54
CA ILE A 39 13.60 -17.96 -19.99
C ILE A 39 13.64 -19.19 -20.91
N ARG A 40 14.56 -19.21 -21.88
CA ARG A 40 14.74 -20.34 -22.79
C ARG A 40 15.14 -21.61 -22.05
N ALA A 41 16.16 -21.55 -21.18
CA ALA A 41 16.60 -22.69 -20.41
C ALA A 41 15.50 -23.21 -19.47
N PHE A 42 14.76 -22.31 -18.81
CA PHE A 42 13.65 -22.67 -17.94
C PHE A 42 12.61 -23.46 -18.72
N SER A 43 12.20 -23.00 -19.91
CA SER A 43 11.22 -23.68 -20.75
C SER A 43 11.63 -25.10 -21.20
N GLN A 44 12.94 -25.38 -21.26
CA GLN A 44 13.50 -26.68 -21.66
C GLN A 44 13.65 -27.66 -20.49
N LEU A 45 13.62 -27.19 -19.23
CA LEU A 45 13.68 -28.04 -18.06
C LEU A 45 12.45 -28.96 -17.97
N GLN A 46 12.65 -30.16 -17.44
CA GLN A 46 11.54 -31.05 -17.10
C GLN A 46 10.72 -30.50 -15.93
N ALA A 47 9.44 -30.86 -15.87
CA ALA A 47 8.50 -30.32 -14.89
C ALA A 47 8.96 -30.43 -13.41
N PRO A 48 9.58 -31.54 -12.93
CA PRO A 48 10.07 -31.61 -11.55
C PRO A 48 11.14 -30.57 -11.22
N ALA A 49 12.08 -30.33 -12.14
CA ALA A 49 13.14 -29.33 -11.95
C ALA A 49 12.58 -27.91 -11.97
N GLN A 50 11.65 -27.60 -12.88
CA GLN A 50 10.97 -26.31 -12.88
C GLN A 50 10.18 -26.11 -11.57
N ALA A 51 9.42 -27.11 -11.13
CA ALA A 51 8.65 -27.05 -9.90
C ALA A 51 9.54 -26.79 -8.67
N LEU A 52 10.66 -27.51 -8.54
CA LEU A 52 11.60 -27.33 -7.45
C LEU A 52 12.21 -25.93 -7.44
N MET A 53 12.59 -25.42 -8.61
CA MET A 53 13.08 -24.05 -8.76
C MET A 53 12.03 -23.03 -8.32
N VAL A 54 10.78 -23.15 -8.76
CA VAL A 54 9.70 -22.23 -8.36
C VAL A 54 9.42 -22.33 -6.86
N ARG A 55 9.47 -23.52 -6.25
CA ARG A 55 9.35 -23.69 -4.79
C ARG A 55 10.44 -22.92 -4.03
N MET A 56 11.67 -22.88 -4.53
CA MET A 56 12.76 -22.10 -3.92
C MET A 56 12.50 -20.60 -4.08
N VAL A 57 12.13 -20.14 -5.29
CA VAL A 57 11.85 -18.72 -5.57
C VAL A 57 10.69 -18.16 -4.73
N MET A 58 9.67 -18.96 -4.45
CA MET A 58 8.49 -18.53 -3.68
C MET A 58 8.72 -18.53 -2.16
N ARG A 59 9.80 -19.15 -1.68
CA ARG A 59 10.09 -19.22 -0.25
C ARG A 59 10.96 -18.04 0.17
N LYS A 60 10.82 -17.65 1.44
CA LYS A 60 11.64 -16.59 2.03
C LYS A 60 13.11 -17.01 2.13
N GLY A 61 14.00 -16.16 1.62
CA GLY A 61 15.45 -16.33 1.67
C GLY A 61 16.00 -17.15 0.50
N GLU A 62 17.33 -17.16 0.35
CA GLU A 62 18.01 -17.82 -0.76
C GLU A 62 18.74 -19.11 -0.36
N LEU A 63 18.82 -19.39 0.95
CA LEU A 63 19.52 -20.55 1.50
C LEU A 63 18.52 -21.56 2.03
N PHE A 64 18.62 -22.80 1.55
CA PHE A 64 17.70 -23.87 1.84
C PHE A 64 18.44 -25.11 2.33
N ARG A 65 17.87 -25.79 3.32
CA ARG A 65 18.35 -27.13 3.67
C ARG A 65 17.76 -28.15 2.70
N SER A 66 18.58 -29.11 2.27
CA SER A 66 18.15 -30.18 1.37
C SER A 66 17.00 -31.01 1.95
N ASP A 67 17.00 -31.28 3.27
CA ASP A 67 15.96 -32.01 4.00
C ASP A 67 14.62 -31.24 4.13
N ARG A 68 14.59 -29.98 3.69
CA ARG A 68 13.39 -29.13 3.70
C ARG A 68 12.85 -28.85 2.30
N LEU A 69 13.43 -29.44 1.27
CA LEU A 69 12.96 -29.37 -0.11
C LEU A 69 12.37 -30.72 -0.54
N ASP A 70 11.47 -31.25 0.28
CA ASP A 70 10.78 -32.52 0.04
C ASP A 70 9.30 -32.24 -0.30
N TYR A 71 8.90 -32.59 -1.52
CA TYR A 71 7.58 -32.27 -2.09
C TYR A 71 7.06 -33.49 -2.84
N ALA A 72 5.92 -34.03 -2.40
CA ALA A 72 5.36 -35.26 -2.95
C ALA A 72 5.07 -35.17 -4.45
N GLU A 73 4.64 -34.00 -4.93
CA GLU A 73 4.36 -33.78 -6.35
C GLU A 73 5.62 -33.72 -7.22
N ILE A 74 6.78 -33.37 -6.66
CA ILE A 74 8.06 -33.29 -7.38
C ILE A 74 8.73 -34.66 -7.47
N GLY A 75 8.51 -35.51 -6.47
CA GLY A 75 9.16 -36.82 -6.37
C GLY A 75 10.60 -36.72 -5.87
N ASP A 76 11.54 -37.35 -6.57
CA ASP A 76 12.95 -37.38 -6.14
C ASP A 76 13.61 -36.00 -6.30
N THR A 77 13.76 -35.29 -5.19
CA THR A 77 14.42 -33.98 -5.12
C THR A 77 15.85 -34.01 -5.64
N ALA A 78 16.60 -35.09 -5.42
CA ALA A 78 17.99 -35.17 -5.88
C ALA A 78 18.05 -35.18 -7.42
N LEU A 79 17.15 -35.93 -8.07
CA LEU A 79 17.03 -35.93 -9.54
C LEU A 79 16.52 -34.58 -10.06
N ALA A 80 15.51 -33.98 -9.42
CA ALA A 80 14.99 -32.67 -9.81
C ALA A 80 16.04 -31.55 -9.67
N LEU A 81 16.97 -31.68 -8.73
CA LEU A 81 18.01 -30.69 -8.46
C LEU A 81 19.20 -30.76 -9.44
N GLN A 82 19.52 -31.93 -9.98
CA GLN A 82 20.64 -32.12 -10.91
C GLN A 82 20.71 -31.11 -12.07
N PRO A 83 19.63 -30.87 -12.84
CA PRO A 83 19.68 -29.90 -13.94
C PRO A 83 19.84 -28.45 -13.43
N LEU A 84 19.34 -28.12 -12.24
CA LEU A 84 19.50 -26.80 -11.64
C LEU A 84 20.95 -26.54 -11.20
N LEU A 85 21.63 -27.57 -10.69
CA LEU A 85 23.06 -27.56 -10.37
C LEU A 85 23.90 -27.43 -11.65
N ALA A 86 23.56 -28.19 -12.70
CA ALA A 86 24.27 -28.16 -13.98
C ALA A 86 24.20 -26.78 -14.66
N LEU A 87 23.08 -26.07 -14.50
CA LEU A 87 22.90 -24.70 -14.98
C LEU A 87 23.54 -23.64 -14.06
N GLY A 88 24.03 -24.03 -12.88
CA GLY A 88 24.57 -23.10 -11.87
C GLY A 88 23.51 -22.21 -11.21
N TRP A 89 22.22 -22.54 -11.35
CA TRP A 89 21.11 -21.78 -10.75
C TRP A 89 20.96 -22.06 -9.26
N VAL A 90 21.35 -23.27 -8.87
CA VAL A 90 21.51 -23.68 -7.49
C VAL A 90 22.95 -24.12 -7.29
N ARG A 91 23.55 -23.81 -6.14
CA ARG A 91 24.88 -24.28 -5.75
C ARG A 91 24.96 -24.55 -4.26
N GLU A 92 26.01 -25.21 -3.81
CA GLU A 92 26.35 -25.23 -2.38
C GLU A 92 27.19 -23.98 -2.05
N PRO A 93 26.84 -23.21 -1.00
CA PRO A 93 27.55 -21.97 -0.68
C PRO A 93 28.96 -22.28 -0.17
N GLU A 94 29.96 -21.64 -0.77
CA GLU A 94 31.36 -21.75 -0.36
C GLU A 94 31.63 -21.04 0.98
N GLN A 95 30.83 -20.03 1.30
CA GLN A 95 30.96 -19.24 2.53
C GLN A 95 29.59 -19.04 3.17
N LEU A 96 29.47 -19.52 4.40
CA LEU A 96 28.38 -19.25 5.32
C LEU A 96 28.96 -18.53 6.53
N ASP A 97 28.43 -17.35 6.82
CA ASP A 97 28.73 -16.68 8.07
C ASP A 97 27.99 -17.35 9.25
N LEU A 98 28.35 -16.92 10.46
CA LEU A 98 27.80 -17.50 11.69
C LEU A 98 26.29 -17.26 11.81
N GLU A 99 25.77 -16.11 11.37
CA GLU A 99 24.36 -15.78 11.48
C GLU A 99 23.52 -16.60 10.49
N GLN A 100 23.99 -16.77 9.26
CA GLN A 100 23.41 -17.64 8.24
C GLN A 100 23.40 -19.10 8.69
N LEU A 101 24.51 -19.59 9.24
CA LEU A 101 24.59 -20.94 9.79
C LEU A 101 23.57 -21.12 10.93
N PHE A 102 23.45 -20.11 11.81
CA PHE A 102 22.45 -20.11 12.85
C PHE A 102 21.03 -19.99 12.29
N ALA A 103 20.76 -19.30 11.20
CA ALA A 103 19.43 -19.28 10.59
C ALA A 103 19.04 -20.68 10.06
N LEU A 104 20.01 -21.43 9.53
CA LEU A 104 19.79 -22.70 8.84
C LEU A 104 19.82 -23.94 9.74
N LEU A 105 20.74 -24.01 10.70
CA LEU A 105 20.92 -25.20 11.54
C LEU A 105 19.96 -25.22 12.73
N ARG A 106 19.56 -26.43 13.11
CA ARG A 106 18.79 -26.71 14.33
C ARG A 106 19.70 -26.51 15.54
N LYS A 107 19.11 -26.20 16.70
CA LYS A 107 19.86 -25.96 17.94
C LYS A 107 20.82 -27.12 18.28
N GLU A 108 20.37 -28.35 18.10
CA GLU A 108 21.15 -29.56 18.39
C GLU A 108 22.31 -29.77 17.40
N GLU A 109 22.12 -29.40 16.13
CA GLU A 109 23.19 -29.40 15.13
C GLU A 109 24.24 -28.33 15.48
N LEU A 110 23.82 -27.13 15.86
CA LEU A 110 24.72 -26.06 16.32
C LEU A 110 25.50 -26.45 17.57
N ALA A 111 24.84 -27.10 18.55
CA ALA A 111 25.50 -27.57 19.76
C ALA A 111 26.56 -28.65 19.47
N ARG A 112 26.33 -29.51 18.46
CA ARG A 112 27.31 -30.51 18.00
C ARG A 112 28.45 -29.86 17.21
N CYS A 113 28.12 -29.01 16.24
CA CYS A 113 29.08 -28.29 15.40
C CYS A 113 30.07 -27.47 16.24
N PHE A 114 29.59 -26.77 17.28
CA PHE A 114 30.40 -25.92 18.14
C PHE A 114 30.71 -26.53 19.52
N ALA A 115 30.68 -27.86 19.64
CA ALA A 115 30.84 -28.54 20.93
C ALA A 115 32.13 -28.18 21.68
N ARG A 116 33.19 -27.80 20.95
CA ARG A 116 34.49 -27.40 21.52
C ARG A 116 34.56 -25.93 21.94
N GLN A 117 33.69 -25.09 21.39
CA GLN A 117 33.69 -23.64 21.59
C GLN A 117 32.59 -23.19 22.57
N LEU A 118 31.53 -23.99 22.74
CA LEU A 118 30.41 -23.66 23.60
C LEU A 118 30.65 -24.07 25.04
N SER A 119 30.59 -23.09 25.96
CA SER A 119 30.63 -23.34 27.40
C SER A 119 29.28 -23.81 27.96
N ARG A 120 28.17 -23.36 27.35
CA ARG A 120 26.80 -23.74 27.69
C ARG A 120 26.07 -24.28 26.45
N PRO A 121 26.32 -25.54 26.03
CA PRO A 121 25.77 -26.09 24.79
C PRO A 121 24.25 -26.36 24.83
N ARG A 122 23.64 -26.35 26.04
CA ARG A 122 22.20 -26.52 26.23
C ARG A 122 21.41 -25.21 26.26
N ALA A 123 22.11 -24.07 26.14
CA ALA A 123 21.52 -22.74 26.17
C ALA A 123 20.53 -22.50 25.01
N ALA A 124 19.74 -21.43 25.09
CA ALA A 124 18.87 -21.04 23.99
C ALA A 124 19.69 -20.63 22.76
N LYS A 125 19.10 -20.75 21.55
CA LYS A 125 19.81 -20.54 20.28
C LYS A 125 20.47 -19.16 20.18
N HIS A 126 19.82 -18.10 20.67
CA HIS A 126 20.41 -16.76 20.71
C HIS A 126 21.58 -16.66 21.72
N GLU A 127 21.53 -17.40 22.83
CA GLU A 127 22.63 -17.46 23.81
C GLU A 127 23.82 -18.29 23.31
N LEU A 128 23.57 -19.29 22.47
CA LEU A 128 24.63 -20.01 21.75
C LEU A 128 25.34 -19.06 20.77
N LEU A 129 24.58 -18.23 20.04
CA LEU A 129 25.15 -17.25 19.12
C LEU A 129 26.00 -16.21 19.88
N ALA A 130 25.47 -15.68 20.99
CA ALA A 130 26.18 -14.70 21.83
C ALA A 130 27.50 -15.24 22.41
N GLN A 131 27.62 -16.54 22.66
CA GLN A 131 28.89 -17.17 23.08
C GLN A 131 29.94 -17.19 21.97
N LEU A 132 29.51 -17.30 20.70
CA LEU A 132 30.39 -17.47 19.55
C LEU A 132 30.71 -16.14 18.85
N GLN A 133 29.84 -15.12 18.96
CA GLN A 133 30.06 -13.79 18.39
C GLN A 133 31.41 -13.17 18.75
N PRO A 134 31.90 -13.21 20.02
CA PRO A 134 33.19 -12.65 20.38
C PRO A 134 34.39 -13.33 19.71
N LEU A 135 34.22 -14.55 19.18
CA LEU A 135 35.29 -15.29 18.52
C LEU A 135 35.57 -14.80 17.10
N ALA A 136 34.69 -13.97 16.53
CA ALA A 136 34.84 -13.37 15.19
C ALA A 136 35.26 -14.40 14.13
N LEU A 137 34.60 -15.57 14.13
CA LEU A 137 34.97 -16.66 13.26
C LEU A 137 34.69 -16.30 11.79
N ALA A 138 35.68 -16.50 10.92
CA ALA A 138 35.54 -16.26 9.49
C ALA A 138 34.50 -17.19 8.85
N ALA A 139 33.78 -16.69 7.83
CA ALA A 139 32.83 -17.46 7.04
C ALA A 139 33.51 -18.61 6.29
N ARG A 140 32.85 -19.77 6.22
CA ARG A 140 33.38 -21.03 5.68
C ARG A 140 32.26 -21.87 5.05
N SER A 141 32.61 -22.91 4.31
CA SER A 141 31.63 -23.84 3.76
C SER A 141 30.97 -24.65 4.88
N LEU A 142 29.79 -25.25 4.60
CA LEU A 142 29.13 -26.12 5.59
C LEU A 142 30.02 -27.28 6.02
N VAL A 143 30.77 -27.89 5.10
CA VAL A 143 31.64 -29.04 5.37
C VAL A 143 32.77 -28.65 6.34
N GLU A 144 33.30 -27.44 6.23
CA GLU A 144 34.32 -26.93 7.15
C GLU A 144 33.75 -26.56 8.52
N TRP A 145 32.50 -26.08 8.55
CA TRP A 145 31.79 -25.80 9.80
C TRP A 145 31.39 -27.08 10.54
N PHE A 146 30.78 -28.01 9.82
CA PHE A 146 30.16 -29.21 10.36
C PHE A 146 30.38 -30.40 9.39
N PRO A 147 31.57 -31.04 9.45
CA PRO A 147 31.92 -32.15 8.55
C PRO A 147 30.93 -33.31 8.59
N ASP A 148 30.34 -33.59 9.76
CA ASP A 148 29.40 -34.69 9.98
C ASP A 148 27.93 -34.29 9.67
N SER A 149 27.71 -33.19 8.92
CA SER A 149 26.37 -32.75 8.56
C SER A 149 25.69 -33.72 7.60
N GLU A 150 24.53 -34.26 8.00
CA GLU A 150 23.71 -35.14 7.14
C GLU A 150 22.91 -34.35 6.09
N VAL A 151 22.88 -33.02 6.21
CA VAL A 151 22.13 -32.13 5.31
C VAL A 151 23.08 -31.27 4.49
N ARG A 152 22.67 -31.00 3.25
CA ARG A 152 23.32 -30.02 2.38
C ARG A 152 22.62 -28.68 2.49
N ILE A 153 23.38 -27.59 2.35
CA ILE A 153 22.81 -26.26 2.18
C ILE A 153 22.88 -25.91 0.69
N LEU A 154 21.74 -25.49 0.15
CA LEU A 154 21.56 -25.13 -1.24
C LEU A 154 21.26 -23.64 -1.32
N GLN A 155 22.01 -22.93 -2.14
CA GLN A 155 21.82 -21.51 -2.44
C GLN A 155 21.13 -21.36 -3.80
N TRP A 156 19.99 -20.67 -3.81
CA TRP A 156 19.39 -20.13 -5.01
C TRP A 156 20.18 -18.89 -5.49
N CYS A 157 20.61 -18.85 -6.75
CA CYS A 157 21.57 -17.85 -7.23
C CYS A 157 21.01 -16.78 -8.17
N LEU A 158 19.75 -16.89 -8.60
CA LEU A 158 19.16 -15.97 -9.58
C LEU A 158 18.00 -15.16 -9.01
N GLN A 159 18.02 -14.87 -7.70
CA GLN A 159 16.98 -14.06 -7.06
C GLN A 159 16.81 -12.68 -7.71
N PRO A 160 17.89 -11.92 -8.02
CA PRO A 160 17.74 -10.62 -8.68
C PRO A 160 17.04 -10.70 -10.05
N LEU A 161 17.25 -11.78 -10.80
CA LEU A 161 16.60 -12.03 -12.08
C LEU A 161 15.10 -12.28 -11.89
N CYS A 162 14.74 -13.15 -10.95
CA CYS A 162 13.34 -13.40 -10.61
C CYS A 162 12.63 -12.14 -10.11
N ASP A 163 13.31 -11.29 -9.34
CA ASP A 163 12.76 -10.01 -8.91
C ASP A 163 12.56 -9.05 -10.08
N ARG A 164 13.44 -9.01 -11.08
CA ARG A 164 13.19 -8.23 -12.31
C ARG A 164 11.98 -8.73 -13.08
N ILE A 165 11.82 -10.05 -13.24
CA ILE A 165 10.62 -10.64 -13.87
C ILE A 165 9.36 -10.25 -13.08
N ARG A 166 9.42 -10.31 -11.75
CA ARG A 166 8.33 -9.90 -10.85
C ARG A 166 7.97 -8.42 -11.00
N LEU A 167 8.98 -7.56 -11.07
CA LEU A 167 8.83 -6.13 -11.32
C LEU A 167 8.18 -5.87 -12.68
N LEU A 168 8.64 -6.52 -13.76
CA LEU A 168 8.09 -6.34 -15.11
C LEU A 168 6.63 -6.80 -15.18
N PHE A 169 6.29 -7.85 -14.44
CA PHE A 169 4.93 -8.36 -14.38
C PHE A 169 4.00 -7.45 -13.56
N PHE A 170 4.29 -7.25 -12.27
CA PHE A 170 3.41 -6.52 -11.35
C PHE A 170 3.57 -5.00 -11.41
N GLY A 171 4.65 -4.49 -12.01
CA GLY A 171 5.06 -3.08 -11.93
C GLY A 171 5.54 -2.68 -10.53
N ASN A 172 5.70 -3.63 -9.62
CA ASN A 172 6.16 -3.39 -8.25
C ASN A 172 6.77 -4.67 -7.65
N LEU A 173 7.35 -4.53 -6.46
CA LEU A 173 8.01 -5.62 -5.73
C LEU A 173 7.41 -5.88 -4.34
N TYR A 174 6.24 -5.33 -4.03
CA TYR A 174 5.51 -5.71 -2.82
C TYR A 174 4.54 -6.87 -3.11
N GLN A 175 4.03 -6.97 -4.34
CA GLN A 175 3.28 -8.14 -4.81
C GLN A 175 4.22 -9.31 -5.02
N ASP A 176 3.74 -10.49 -4.66
CA ASP A 176 4.50 -11.72 -4.79
C ASP A 176 3.72 -12.76 -5.60
N TRP A 177 4.36 -13.91 -5.80
CA TRP A 177 3.80 -15.01 -6.58
C TRP A 177 2.53 -15.61 -5.94
N SER A 178 2.25 -15.34 -4.66
CA SER A 178 1.07 -15.82 -3.96
C SER A 178 -0.21 -15.04 -4.29
N ASP A 179 -0.09 -13.81 -4.82
CA ASP A 179 -1.23 -13.02 -5.30
C ASP A 179 -2.00 -13.75 -6.42
N PHE A 180 -1.31 -14.56 -7.23
CA PHE A 180 -1.95 -15.46 -8.20
C PHE A 180 -2.84 -16.50 -7.53
N VAL A 181 -2.38 -17.10 -6.43
CA VAL A 181 -3.11 -18.15 -5.71
C VAL A 181 -4.39 -17.59 -5.12
N LEU A 182 -4.33 -16.38 -4.56
CA LEU A 182 -5.51 -15.70 -4.03
C LEU A 182 -6.52 -15.37 -5.14
N ALA A 183 -6.04 -15.04 -6.34
CA ALA A 183 -6.92 -14.83 -7.49
C ALA A 183 -7.51 -16.15 -8.01
N ASP A 184 -6.71 -17.21 -8.09
CA ASP A 184 -7.11 -18.54 -8.58
C ASP A 184 -8.13 -19.21 -7.66
N LEU A 185 -8.03 -19.01 -6.35
CA LEU A 185 -9.04 -19.44 -5.37
C LEU A 185 -10.36 -18.64 -5.48
N GLY A 186 -10.42 -17.64 -6.35
CA GLY A 186 -11.56 -16.73 -6.48
C GLY A 186 -11.74 -15.78 -5.30
N LEU A 187 -10.78 -15.74 -4.35
CA LEU A 187 -10.81 -14.84 -3.20
C LEU A 187 -10.57 -13.39 -3.62
N LEU A 188 -9.72 -13.18 -4.63
CA LEU A 188 -9.47 -11.87 -5.24
C LEU A 188 -9.84 -11.88 -6.73
N ARG A 189 -10.95 -11.24 -7.10
CA ARG A 189 -11.35 -11.10 -8.51
C ARG A 189 -11.04 -9.69 -9.00
N TYR A 190 -10.43 -9.53 -10.17
CA TYR A 190 -10.05 -8.22 -10.72
C TYR A 190 -10.86 -7.88 -11.97
N GLU A 191 -11.07 -6.59 -12.22
CA GLU A 191 -11.70 -6.09 -13.44
C GLU A 191 -10.86 -6.44 -14.68
N GLN A 192 -11.53 -6.83 -15.76
CA GLN A 192 -10.87 -7.18 -17.01
C GLN A 192 -10.70 -5.94 -17.87
N VAL A 193 -9.57 -5.24 -17.68
CA VAL A 193 -9.20 -4.08 -18.49
C VAL A 193 -8.45 -4.55 -19.74
N PRO A 194 -8.82 -4.09 -20.95
CA PRO A 194 -8.09 -4.43 -22.16
C PRO A 194 -6.70 -3.79 -22.17
N PHE A 195 -5.67 -4.58 -22.48
CA PHE A 195 -4.28 -4.13 -22.55
C PHE A 195 -3.85 -3.94 -24.00
N SER A 196 -3.26 -2.79 -24.33
CA SER A 196 -2.55 -2.58 -25.60
C SER A 196 -1.06 -2.91 -25.46
N SER A 197 -0.30 -2.84 -26.55
CA SER A 197 1.17 -2.93 -26.50
C SER A 197 1.82 -1.79 -25.68
N ASP A 198 1.11 -0.68 -25.52
CA ASP A 198 1.56 0.51 -24.79
C ASP A 198 1.15 0.46 -23.31
N SER A 199 0.43 -0.59 -22.90
CA SER A 199 0.09 -0.89 -21.51
C SER A 199 1.31 -1.47 -20.77
N ARG A 200 2.36 -0.65 -20.60
CA ARG A 200 3.59 -1.00 -19.89
C ARG A 200 4.04 0.16 -19.00
N ALA A 201 4.46 -0.13 -17.76
CA ALA A 201 4.97 0.89 -16.83
C ALA A 201 6.40 1.32 -17.18
N LEU A 202 7.20 0.38 -17.70
CA LEU A 202 8.60 0.54 -18.06
C LEU A 202 8.71 0.40 -19.57
N GLN A 203 9.40 1.36 -20.20
CA GLN A 203 9.47 1.43 -21.66
C GLN A 203 10.86 1.08 -22.19
N GLN A 204 11.89 1.15 -21.35
CA GLN A 204 13.28 0.92 -21.73
C GLN A 204 14.00 0.13 -20.63
N ARG A 205 15.13 -0.50 -20.98
CA ARG A 205 15.94 -1.26 -20.01
C ARG A 205 16.37 -0.39 -18.82
N ASP A 206 16.83 0.83 -19.09
CA ASP A 206 17.27 1.77 -18.06
C ASP A 206 16.17 2.08 -17.03
N ASP A 207 14.90 2.05 -17.44
CA ASP A 207 13.76 2.20 -16.51
C ASP A 207 13.67 1.01 -15.52
N VAL A 208 13.97 -0.21 -15.99
CA VAL A 208 13.99 -1.43 -15.16
C VAL A 208 15.11 -1.36 -14.14
N ASP A 209 16.32 -1.02 -14.58
CA ASP A 209 17.48 -0.93 -13.70
C ASP A 209 17.29 0.19 -12.66
N LEU A 210 16.72 1.32 -13.05
CA LEU A 210 16.38 2.40 -12.12
C LEU A 210 15.30 1.98 -11.12
N ALA A 211 14.24 1.29 -11.56
CA ALA A 211 13.20 0.77 -10.68
C ALA A 211 13.76 -0.20 -9.61
N MET A 212 14.69 -1.06 -10.01
CA MET A 212 15.40 -1.98 -9.11
C MET A 212 16.29 -1.23 -8.13
N ALA A 213 17.06 -0.24 -8.59
CA ALA A 213 17.90 0.59 -7.71
C ALA A 213 17.06 1.36 -6.67
N LEU A 214 15.91 1.93 -7.09
CA LEU A 214 14.97 2.56 -6.17
C LEU A 214 14.41 1.58 -5.13
N HIS A 215 14.15 0.32 -5.51
CA HIS A 215 13.70 -0.69 -4.56
C HIS A 215 14.77 -0.99 -3.50
N GLN A 216 16.02 -1.24 -3.93
CA GLN A 216 17.13 -1.52 -3.03
C GLN A 216 17.37 -0.36 -2.06
N CYS A 217 17.28 0.88 -2.53
CA CYS A 217 17.34 2.06 -1.67
C CYS A 217 16.20 2.10 -0.63
N ALA A 218 14.99 1.69 -1.00
CA ALA A 218 13.85 1.62 -0.09
C ALA A 218 14.05 0.52 0.98
N GLU A 219 14.49 -0.67 0.59
CA GLU A 219 14.77 -1.76 1.53
C GLU A 219 15.86 -1.37 2.55
N ARG A 220 16.94 -0.73 2.08
CA ARG A 220 17.99 -0.20 2.95
C ARG A 220 17.45 0.82 3.96
N LEU A 221 16.52 1.67 3.54
CA LEU A 221 15.88 2.65 4.43
C LEU A 221 15.00 1.96 5.49
N GLU A 222 14.21 0.96 5.09
CA GLU A 222 13.35 0.19 5.99
C GLU A 222 14.14 -0.62 7.03
N GLN A 223 15.31 -1.12 6.63
CA GLN A 223 16.25 -1.82 7.52
C GLN A 223 17.00 -0.86 8.47
N GLY A 224 16.67 0.43 8.47
CA GLY A 224 17.29 1.43 9.34
C GLY A 224 18.66 1.90 8.87
N GLY A 225 18.98 1.73 7.58
CA GLY A 225 20.22 2.21 6.99
C GLY A 225 20.39 3.72 7.08
N ASP A 226 21.65 4.16 7.05
CA ASP A 226 22.02 5.58 7.06
C ASP A 226 21.42 6.32 5.84
N PRO A 227 20.68 7.44 6.04
CA PRO A 227 20.16 8.28 4.97
C PRO A 227 21.20 8.78 3.97
N LEU A 228 22.45 9.04 4.37
CA LEU A 228 23.45 9.69 3.52
C LEU A 228 23.85 8.83 2.30
N PRO A 229 24.29 7.57 2.46
CA PRO A 229 24.57 6.68 1.33
C PRO A 229 23.36 6.44 0.42
N ILE A 230 22.17 6.39 1.00
CA ILE A 230 20.92 6.21 0.23
C ILE A 230 20.68 7.44 -0.63
N LEU A 231 20.79 8.65 -0.06
CA LEU A 231 20.63 9.90 -0.78
C LEU A 231 21.66 10.05 -1.92
N ALA A 232 22.92 9.71 -1.68
CA ALA A 232 23.97 9.76 -2.70
C ALA A 232 23.63 8.83 -3.89
N THR A 233 23.08 7.66 -3.62
CA THR A 233 22.59 6.75 -4.66
C THR A 233 21.42 7.38 -5.42
N LEU A 234 20.43 7.93 -4.72
CA LEU A 234 19.24 8.55 -5.34
C LEU A 234 19.58 9.76 -6.23
N GLN A 235 20.63 10.53 -5.91
CA GLN A 235 21.06 11.67 -6.72
C GLN A 235 21.56 11.26 -8.10
N GLY A 236 22.09 10.04 -8.26
CA GLY A 236 22.49 9.51 -9.57
C GLY A 236 21.36 8.90 -10.39
N LEU A 237 20.15 8.79 -9.82
CA LEU A 237 19.01 8.15 -10.48
C LEU A 237 18.07 9.20 -11.06
N HIS A 238 18.00 9.26 -12.39
CA HIS A 238 17.11 10.16 -13.13
C HIS A 238 16.36 9.39 -14.20
N SER A 239 15.06 9.66 -14.34
CA SER A 239 14.26 9.17 -15.47
C SER A 239 13.21 10.21 -15.84
N SER A 240 12.96 10.32 -17.15
CA SER A 240 11.82 11.08 -17.69
C SER A 240 10.49 10.34 -17.56
N ASN A 241 10.52 9.06 -17.19
CA ASN A 241 9.32 8.26 -16.94
C ASN A 241 8.58 8.81 -15.70
N PRO A 242 7.34 9.31 -15.85
CA PRO A 242 6.61 9.91 -14.74
C PRO A 242 6.38 8.95 -13.56
N TRP A 243 6.21 7.66 -13.84
CA TRP A 243 6.03 6.64 -12.81
C TRP A 243 7.29 6.49 -11.93
N LEU A 244 8.47 6.44 -12.55
CA LEU A 244 9.75 6.40 -11.84
C LEU A 244 10.05 7.70 -11.09
N ALA A 245 9.78 8.84 -11.70
CA ALA A 245 9.97 10.15 -11.06
C ALA A 245 9.14 10.27 -9.77
N ARG A 246 7.91 9.75 -9.76
CA ARG A 246 7.07 9.70 -8.55
C ARG A 246 7.62 8.74 -7.50
N ARG A 247 8.08 7.55 -7.90
CA ARG A 247 8.67 6.57 -6.98
C ARG A 247 9.94 7.12 -6.34
N HIS A 248 10.79 7.77 -7.13
CA HIS A 248 11.97 8.50 -6.68
C HIS A 248 11.59 9.59 -5.68
N ALA A 249 10.66 10.49 -6.02
CA ALA A 249 10.22 11.57 -5.13
C ALA A 249 9.63 11.05 -3.81
N ARG A 250 8.86 9.95 -3.83
CA ARG A 250 8.33 9.30 -2.62
C ARG A 250 9.45 8.76 -1.73
N LEU A 251 10.45 8.12 -2.31
CA LEU A 251 11.57 7.58 -1.57
C LEU A 251 12.46 8.68 -1.00
N GLN A 252 12.77 9.71 -1.79
CA GLN A 252 13.46 10.91 -1.30
C GLN A 252 12.70 11.59 -0.16
N PHE A 253 11.37 11.67 -0.24
CA PHE A 253 10.54 12.19 0.84
C PHE A 253 10.63 11.32 2.11
N ALA A 254 10.61 9.99 1.97
CA ALA A 254 10.78 9.06 3.09
C ALA A 254 12.17 9.17 3.73
N VAL A 255 13.23 9.37 2.94
CA VAL A 255 14.58 9.68 3.43
C VAL A 255 14.55 10.97 4.25
N GLY A 256 13.91 12.03 3.76
CA GLY A 256 13.74 13.28 4.53
C GLY A 256 13.03 13.07 5.86
N GLN A 257 12.00 12.22 5.90
CA GLN A 257 11.31 11.85 7.14
C GLN A 257 12.20 11.04 8.10
N GLN A 258 13.11 10.21 7.58
CA GLN A 258 14.10 9.51 8.41
C GLN A 258 15.10 10.49 9.00
N CYS A 259 15.61 11.46 8.23
CA CYS A 259 16.48 12.52 8.75
C CYS A 259 15.81 13.29 9.89
N GLU A 260 14.52 13.64 9.75
CA GLU A 260 13.75 14.28 10.82
C GLU A 260 13.54 13.42 12.07
N ARG A 261 13.52 12.09 11.93
CA ARG A 261 13.43 11.15 13.06
C ARG A 261 14.76 11.05 13.80
N LEU A 262 15.87 11.13 13.07
CA LEU A 262 17.23 11.13 13.62
C LEU A 262 17.65 12.50 14.19
N GLY A 263 16.90 13.57 13.89
CA GLY A 263 17.23 14.94 14.33
C GLY A 263 18.21 15.67 13.41
N GLU A 264 18.50 15.12 12.23
CA GLU A 264 19.41 15.67 11.22
C GLU A 264 18.70 16.74 10.38
N TRP A 265 18.47 17.92 10.96
CA TRP A 265 17.65 18.99 10.37
C TRP A 265 18.21 19.57 9.08
N ASP A 266 19.52 19.77 9.00
CA ASP A 266 20.17 20.34 7.82
C ASP A 266 20.06 19.37 6.62
N LEU A 267 20.28 18.09 6.87
CA LEU A 267 20.11 17.05 5.86
C LEU A 267 18.64 16.93 5.43
N ALA A 268 17.69 16.94 6.37
CA ALA A 268 16.27 16.93 6.05
C ALA A 268 15.89 18.13 5.16
N THR A 269 16.41 19.33 5.47
CA THR A 269 16.19 20.55 4.70
C THR A 269 16.72 20.41 3.28
N ALA A 270 17.97 19.95 3.12
CA ALA A 270 18.59 19.72 1.82
C ALA A 270 17.81 18.70 0.97
N VAL A 271 17.37 17.59 1.59
CA VAL A 271 16.57 16.55 0.93
C VAL A 271 15.24 17.11 0.44
N TYR A 272 14.49 17.80 1.30
CA TYR A 272 13.19 18.35 0.91
C TYR A 272 13.29 19.50 -0.09
N ALA A 273 14.41 20.24 -0.14
CA ALA A 273 14.62 21.30 -1.12
C ALA A 273 14.66 20.79 -2.57
N GLN A 274 15.13 19.55 -2.76
CA GLN A 274 15.27 18.89 -4.06
C GLN A 274 14.15 17.88 -4.34
N CYS A 275 13.17 17.73 -3.43
CA CYS A 275 12.16 16.70 -3.49
C CYS A 275 10.88 17.20 -4.16
N ASN A 276 10.45 16.53 -5.23
CA ASN A 276 9.22 16.86 -5.96
C ASN A 276 7.94 16.26 -5.35
N HIS A 277 8.02 15.68 -4.14
CA HIS A 277 6.83 15.14 -3.47
C HIS A 277 5.88 16.29 -3.07
N PRO A 278 4.54 16.15 -3.25
CA PRO A 278 3.58 17.25 -3.00
C PRO A 278 3.62 17.87 -1.60
N GLN A 279 4.11 17.13 -0.60
CA GLN A 279 4.23 17.60 0.78
C GLN A 279 5.61 18.15 1.14
N ALA A 280 6.62 18.03 0.27
CA ALA A 280 8.00 18.39 0.60
C ALA A 280 8.14 19.86 1.01
N ARG A 281 7.48 20.77 0.29
CA ARG A 281 7.47 22.22 0.59
C ARG A 281 6.94 22.53 1.98
N ILE A 282 5.84 21.89 2.39
CA ILE A 282 5.27 22.03 3.74
C ILE A 282 6.23 21.45 4.79
N ARG A 283 6.91 20.32 4.48
CA ARG A 283 7.92 19.75 5.38
C ARG A 283 9.11 20.68 5.58
N GLN A 284 9.56 21.44 4.57
CA GLN A 284 10.60 22.45 4.75
C GLN A 284 10.23 23.47 5.85
N VAL A 285 8.99 23.98 5.83
CA VAL A 285 8.48 24.89 6.89
C VAL A 285 8.52 24.20 8.25
N ARG A 286 8.09 22.93 8.32
CA ARG A 286 8.04 22.16 9.57
C ARG A 286 9.42 21.83 10.12
N VAL A 287 10.40 21.55 9.26
CA VAL A 287 11.79 21.32 9.68
C VAL A 287 12.36 22.60 10.31
N LEU A 288 12.22 23.75 9.63
CA LEU A 288 12.64 25.06 10.17
C LEU A 288 11.94 25.39 11.50
N GLU A 289 10.65 25.06 11.62
CA GLU A 289 9.90 25.26 12.87
C GLU A 289 10.42 24.37 14.01
N ARG A 290 10.72 23.09 13.73
CA ARG A 290 11.23 22.13 14.71
C ARG A 290 12.68 22.38 15.11
N SER A 291 13.49 22.93 14.21
CA SER A 291 14.85 23.38 14.49
C SER A 291 14.90 24.80 15.08
N GLU A 292 13.75 25.32 15.54
CA GLU A 292 13.59 26.62 16.20
C GLU A 292 13.98 27.85 15.37
N GLN A 293 14.11 27.70 14.05
CA GLN A 293 14.37 28.80 13.12
C GLN A 293 13.07 29.50 12.72
N TRP A 294 12.32 30.00 13.71
CA TRP A 294 10.95 30.48 13.53
C TRP A 294 10.82 31.61 12.51
N HIS A 295 11.80 32.51 12.44
CA HIS A 295 11.83 33.59 11.45
C HIS A 295 11.88 33.06 10.02
N LEU A 296 12.75 32.08 9.76
CA LEU A 296 12.88 31.44 8.45
C LEU A 296 11.65 30.58 8.11
N ALA A 297 11.13 29.84 9.09
CA ALA A 297 9.90 29.07 8.93
C ALA A 297 8.72 29.96 8.52
N HIS A 298 8.55 31.10 9.20
CA HIS A 298 7.48 32.06 8.91
C HIS A 298 7.65 32.71 7.53
N ALA A 299 8.86 33.14 7.17
CA ALA A 299 9.15 33.71 5.86
C ALA A 299 8.86 32.71 4.73
N ARG A 300 9.28 31.45 4.90
CA ARG A 300 8.99 30.37 3.94
C ARG A 300 7.49 30.10 3.85
N ALA A 301 6.78 30.02 4.98
CA ALA A 301 5.34 29.82 4.99
C ALA A 301 4.57 30.94 4.25
N LEU A 302 4.96 32.20 4.43
CA LEU A 302 4.38 33.33 3.70
C LEU A 302 4.64 33.24 2.19
N GLN A 303 5.86 32.85 1.80
CA GLN A 303 6.20 32.63 0.39
C GLN A 303 5.32 31.54 -0.24
N LEU A 304 5.15 30.41 0.45
CA LEU A 304 4.28 29.33 -0.04
C LEU A 304 2.81 29.78 -0.08
N ALA A 305 2.36 30.60 0.87
CA ALA A 305 0.97 31.08 0.91
C ALA A 305 0.63 32.07 -0.21
N ALA A 306 1.62 32.78 -0.75
CA ALA A 306 1.43 33.67 -1.89
C ALA A 306 1.15 32.90 -3.21
N ALA A 307 1.66 31.68 -3.32
CA ALA A 307 1.43 30.80 -4.48
C ALA A 307 1.45 29.32 -4.04
N PRO A 308 0.36 28.84 -3.42
CA PRO A 308 0.26 27.45 -2.97
C PRO A 308 0.35 26.49 -4.16
N ALA A 309 1.14 25.44 -4.03
CA ALA A 309 1.28 24.45 -5.11
C ALA A 309 0.05 23.53 -5.27
N ASN A 310 -0.72 23.33 -4.20
CA ASN A 310 -1.90 22.47 -4.16
C ASN A 310 -2.76 22.79 -2.92
N ALA A 311 -3.97 22.25 -2.86
CA ALA A 311 -4.91 22.46 -1.75
C ALA A 311 -4.37 21.97 -0.39
N LEU A 312 -3.49 20.95 -0.38
CA LEU A 312 -2.86 20.47 0.86
C LEU A 312 -1.90 21.50 1.44
N GLU A 313 -1.13 22.15 0.58
CA GLU A 313 -0.23 23.24 0.97
C GLU A 313 -1.01 24.42 1.52
N GLU A 314 -2.04 24.87 0.82
CA GLU A 314 -2.91 25.96 1.29
C GLU A 314 -3.46 25.67 2.69
N GLN A 315 -3.99 24.48 2.91
CA GLN A 315 -4.58 24.10 4.19
C GLN A 315 -3.53 23.97 5.31
N ALA A 316 -2.35 23.41 5.03
CA ALA A 316 -1.29 23.32 6.02
C ALA A 316 -0.83 24.72 6.47
N LEU A 317 -0.73 25.65 5.52
CA LEU A 317 -0.32 27.03 5.77
C LEU A 317 -1.33 27.82 6.58
N GLN A 318 -2.64 27.60 6.40
CA GLN A 318 -3.68 28.20 7.24
C GLN A 318 -3.49 27.89 8.73
N ARG A 319 -2.88 26.76 9.08
CA ARG A 319 -2.58 26.37 10.47
C ARG A 319 -1.18 26.78 10.92
N MET A 320 -0.19 26.67 10.04
CA MET A 320 1.20 27.01 10.33
C MET A 320 1.38 28.51 10.53
N LEU A 321 0.80 29.36 9.67
CA LEU A 321 1.01 30.80 9.71
C LEU A 321 0.60 31.44 11.06
N PRO A 322 -0.62 31.21 11.60
CA PRO A 322 -0.99 31.76 12.90
C PRO A 322 -0.16 31.19 14.06
N ARG A 323 0.33 29.95 13.93
CA ARG A 323 1.17 29.32 14.96
C ARG A 323 2.58 29.93 14.96
N LEU A 324 3.17 30.11 13.78
CA LEU A 324 4.49 30.72 13.59
C LEU A 324 4.47 32.20 13.98
N ALA A 325 3.43 32.95 13.61
CA ALA A 325 3.27 34.34 14.02
C ALA A 325 3.26 34.50 15.55
N ARG A 326 2.57 33.60 16.28
CA ARG A 326 2.59 33.58 17.75
C ARG A 326 3.96 33.27 18.33
N LYS A 327 4.72 32.35 17.72
CA LYS A 327 6.10 32.04 18.14
C LYS A 327 7.03 33.24 17.99
N LEU A 328 6.75 34.14 17.05
CA LEU A 328 7.47 35.40 16.85
C LEU A 328 6.93 36.57 17.71
N GLY A 329 6.02 36.32 18.66
CA GLY A 329 5.43 37.36 19.50
C GLY A 329 4.35 38.20 18.82
N GLY A 330 3.87 37.80 17.64
CA GLY A 330 2.78 38.46 16.94
C GLY A 330 1.42 38.29 17.63
N PRO A 331 0.46 39.20 17.38
CA PRO A 331 -0.86 39.13 18.01
C PRO A 331 -1.63 37.88 17.54
N PRO A 332 -2.51 37.31 18.39
CA PRO A 332 -3.36 36.20 17.99
C PRO A 332 -4.28 36.63 16.84
N GLN A 333 -4.20 35.92 15.71
CA GLN A 333 -5.14 36.14 14.61
C GLN A 333 -6.55 35.70 15.00
N ARG A 334 -7.54 36.53 14.66
CA ARG A 334 -8.95 36.29 14.94
C ARG A 334 -9.42 35.09 14.10
N ARG A 335 -9.80 33.99 14.74
CA ARG A 335 -10.44 32.86 14.05
C ARG A 335 -11.78 33.34 13.48
N GLN A 336 -12.03 33.05 12.20
CA GLN A 336 -13.37 33.24 11.63
C GLN A 336 -14.36 32.39 12.44
N ARG A 337 -15.44 33.02 12.91
CA ARG A 337 -16.54 32.32 13.57
C ARG A 337 -17.32 31.57 12.49
N THR A 338 -17.29 30.24 12.55
CA THR A 338 -18.15 29.39 11.73
C THR A 338 -19.51 29.24 12.40
N THR A 339 -20.56 29.07 11.60
CA THR A 339 -21.87 28.64 12.12
C THR A 339 -21.71 27.29 12.81
N PRO A 340 -22.22 27.11 14.04
CA PRO A 340 -22.10 25.83 14.75
C PRO A 340 -22.80 24.72 13.98
N LEU A 341 -22.19 23.53 13.97
CA LEU A 341 -22.82 22.29 13.49
C LEU A 341 -23.94 21.89 14.45
N GLU A 342 -24.89 21.07 13.97
CA GLU A 342 -25.83 20.39 14.86
C GLU A 342 -25.04 19.55 15.87
N LEU A 343 -25.32 19.77 17.16
CA LEU A 343 -24.69 19.04 18.25
C LEU A 343 -25.73 18.13 18.90
N ILE A 344 -25.41 16.84 18.95
CA ILE A 344 -26.18 15.84 19.69
C ILE A 344 -25.37 15.51 20.93
N GLU A 345 -25.96 15.65 22.13
CA GLU A 345 -25.36 15.23 23.39
C GLU A 345 -26.15 14.03 23.91
N LEU A 346 -25.49 12.88 24.02
CA LEU A 346 -26.09 11.65 24.52
C LEU A 346 -25.44 11.24 25.82
N GLU A 347 -26.27 10.83 26.77
CA GLU A 347 -25.87 10.09 27.94
C GLU A 347 -26.36 8.64 27.78
N LEU A 348 -25.44 7.70 27.64
CA LEU A 348 -25.73 6.29 27.38
C LEU A 348 -25.32 5.43 28.59
N PRO A 349 -26.03 4.32 28.88
CA PRO A 349 -25.65 3.40 29.95
C PRO A 349 -24.21 2.91 29.82
N CYS A 350 -23.45 2.88 30.92
CA CYS A 350 -22.06 2.41 30.90
C CYS A 350 -21.91 0.98 30.34
N GLY A 351 -22.91 0.12 30.52
CA GLY A 351 -22.93 -1.22 29.93
C GLY A 351 -22.85 -1.24 28.40
N HIS A 352 -23.25 -0.16 27.72
CA HIS A 352 -23.13 -0.05 26.27
C HIS A 352 -21.71 0.27 25.79
N ALA A 353 -20.79 0.67 26.67
CA ALA A 353 -19.39 0.90 26.31
C ALA A 353 -18.73 -0.38 25.74
N ALA A 354 -19.20 -1.56 26.14
CA ALA A 354 -18.72 -2.84 25.61
C ALA A 354 -19.02 -3.05 24.10
N LEU A 355 -19.98 -2.31 23.54
CA LEU A 355 -20.32 -2.36 22.11
C LEU A 355 -19.36 -1.54 21.23
N GLY A 356 -18.60 -0.62 21.83
CA GLY A 356 -18.00 0.52 21.12
C GLY A 356 -18.95 1.71 21.04
N VAL A 357 -18.40 2.93 21.07
CA VAL A 357 -19.21 4.16 21.19
C VAL A 357 -20.09 4.40 19.98
N GLU A 358 -19.59 4.12 18.77
CA GLU A 358 -20.29 4.32 17.51
C GLU A 358 -21.48 3.36 17.39
N GLU A 359 -21.31 2.10 17.76
CA GLU A 359 -22.39 1.11 17.74
C GLU A 359 -23.46 1.41 18.79
N ALA A 360 -23.06 1.86 19.98
CA ALA A 360 -23.99 2.31 21.02
C ALA A 360 -24.85 3.49 20.54
N VAL A 361 -24.23 4.47 19.87
CA VAL A 361 -24.96 5.59 19.26
C VAL A 361 -25.85 5.12 18.11
N ARG A 362 -25.37 4.21 17.25
CA ARG A 362 -26.17 3.65 16.16
C ARG A 362 -27.45 3.00 16.67
N GLN A 363 -27.36 2.17 17.72
CA GLN A 363 -28.51 1.52 18.34
C GLN A 363 -29.48 2.53 18.96
N HIS A 364 -28.95 3.55 19.65
CA HIS A 364 -29.77 4.62 20.22
C HIS A 364 -30.54 5.38 19.13
N LEU A 365 -29.85 5.83 18.08
CA LEU A 365 -30.47 6.53 16.95
C LEU A 365 -31.54 5.70 16.25
N MET A 366 -31.38 4.37 16.18
CA MET A 366 -32.42 3.48 15.64
C MET A 366 -33.69 3.47 16.50
N GLN A 367 -33.58 3.61 17.82
CA GLN A 367 -34.73 3.68 18.73
C GLN A 367 -35.49 5.01 18.59
N GLU A 368 -34.78 6.10 18.28
CA GLU A 368 -35.37 7.41 17.97
C GLU A 368 -36.03 7.45 16.57
N GLY A 369 -35.77 6.44 15.73
CA GLY A 369 -36.43 6.22 14.45
C GLY A 369 -35.48 6.27 13.23
N GLY A 370 -36.00 5.88 12.07
CA GLY A 370 -35.19 5.73 10.86
C GLY A 370 -34.26 4.51 10.89
N HIS A 371 -33.29 4.49 9.99
CA HIS A 371 -32.33 3.39 9.84
C HIS A 371 -30.91 3.92 9.92
N ALA A 372 -30.21 3.62 11.02
CA ALA A 372 -28.82 4.04 11.24
C ALA A 372 -27.82 2.93 10.89
N HIS A 373 -26.79 3.30 10.13
CA HIS A 373 -25.72 2.42 9.66
C HIS A 373 -24.37 3.00 10.03
N TYR A 374 -23.46 2.15 10.49
CA TYR A 374 -22.04 2.47 10.56
C TYR A 374 -21.47 2.29 9.15
N VAL A 375 -20.99 3.38 8.54
CA VAL A 375 -20.43 3.36 7.18
C VAL A 375 -19.09 4.06 7.06
N GLU A 376 -18.80 5.05 7.91
CA GLU A 376 -17.61 5.90 7.85
C GLU A 376 -17.34 6.34 6.39
N ASN A 377 -16.14 6.02 5.87
CA ASN A 377 -15.70 6.40 4.53
C ASN A 377 -16.27 5.50 3.42
N THR A 378 -16.94 4.40 3.75
CA THR A 378 -17.21 3.32 2.77
C THR A 378 -18.36 3.64 1.84
N LEU A 379 -19.45 4.26 2.32
CA LEU A 379 -20.67 4.46 1.54
C LEU A 379 -20.46 5.40 0.36
N PHE A 380 -20.04 6.65 0.59
CA PHE A 380 -19.87 7.62 -0.50
C PHE A 380 -18.74 7.22 -1.46
N ASN A 381 -17.66 6.61 -0.96
CA ASN A 381 -16.61 6.06 -1.82
C ASN A 381 -17.19 4.94 -2.70
N SER A 382 -17.98 4.02 -2.14
CA SER A 382 -18.58 2.93 -2.92
C SER A 382 -19.56 3.45 -3.98
N LEU A 383 -20.43 4.39 -3.63
CA LEU A 383 -21.35 5.01 -4.60
C LEU A 383 -20.60 5.75 -5.72
N PHE A 384 -19.51 6.45 -5.39
CA PHE A 384 -18.62 7.05 -6.38
C PHE A 384 -17.99 6.00 -7.29
N GLY A 385 -17.44 4.94 -6.70
CA GLY A 385 -16.80 3.83 -7.41
C GLY A 385 -17.74 3.11 -8.37
N LEU A 386 -18.99 2.89 -7.96
CA LEU A 386 -20.02 2.27 -8.80
C LEU A 386 -20.45 3.20 -9.95
N LEU A 387 -20.69 4.49 -9.67
CA LEU A 387 -21.12 5.43 -10.71
C LEU A 387 -20.01 5.70 -11.74
N CYS A 388 -18.76 5.80 -11.28
CA CYS A 388 -17.60 6.16 -12.09
C CYS A 388 -16.74 4.95 -12.49
N TRP A 389 -17.27 3.73 -12.37
CA TRP A 389 -16.52 2.49 -12.59
C TRP A 389 -15.79 2.47 -13.93
N GLU A 390 -16.49 2.84 -15.00
CA GLU A 390 -15.94 2.89 -16.36
C GLU A 390 -14.80 3.91 -16.49
N ALA A 391 -14.89 5.07 -15.83
CA ALA A 391 -13.82 6.05 -15.82
C ALA A 391 -12.60 5.53 -15.05
N ILE A 392 -12.81 4.93 -13.87
CA ILE A 392 -11.75 4.41 -13.01
C ILE A 392 -10.96 3.29 -13.70
N PHE A 393 -11.66 2.37 -14.38
CA PHE A 393 -11.09 1.22 -15.08
C PHE A 393 -10.86 1.44 -16.58
N ALA A 394 -10.87 2.70 -17.05
CA ALA A 394 -10.57 3.02 -18.43
C ALA A 394 -9.16 2.56 -18.83
N PRO A 395 -8.97 1.98 -20.03
CA PRO A 395 -7.68 1.47 -20.53
C PRO A 395 -6.76 2.61 -21.00
N VAL A 396 -6.51 3.58 -20.12
CA VAL A 396 -5.59 4.69 -20.36
C VAL A 396 -4.14 4.16 -20.39
N PRO A 397 -3.29 4.54 -21.37
CA PRO A 397 -1.92 4.04 -21.46
C PRO A 397 -1.14 4.21 -20.14
N GLY A 398 -0.48 3.14 -19.69
CA GLY A 398 0.27 3.09 -18.44
C GLY A 398 -0.57 3.00 -17.15
N ALA A 399 -1.90 3.07 -17.20
CA ALA A 399 -2.76 2.94 -16.02
C ALA A 399 -2.88 1.48 -15.55
N PHE A 400 -3.05 0.56 -16.52
CA PHE A 400 -3.15 -0.88 -16.32
C PHE A 400 -2.20 -1.61 -17.27
N PHE A 401 -1.44 -2.57 -16.76
CA PHE A 401 -0.45 -3.35 -17.50
C PHE A 401 -0.32 -4.80 -17.01
N ASN A 402 -1.07 -5.20 -15.98
CA ASN A 402 -1.27 -6.60 -15.63
C ASN A 402 -2.69 -6.87 -15.10
N PRO A 403 -3.15 -8.13 -15.07
CA PRO A 403 -4.52 -8.48 -14.67
C PRO A 403 -4.84 -8.37 -13.18
N PHE A 404 -3.86 -8.08 -12.32
CA PHE A 404 -3.99 -8.13 -10.86
C PHE A 404 -4.04 -6.73 -10.22
N GLN A 405 -4.54 -5.75 -10.97
CA GLN A 405 -4.62 -4.37 -10.53
C GLN A 405 -6.02 -4.03 -10.01
N ALA A 406 -6.13 -3.81 -8.70
CA ALA A 406 -7.34 -3.29 -8.07
C ALA A 406 -7.63 -1.83 -8.42
N ALA A 407 -6.62 -1.11 -8.94
CA ALA A 407 -6.68 0.32 -9.22
C ALA A 407 -5.72 0.69 -10.37
N PRO A 408 -6.02 1.78 -11.11
CA PRO A 408 -5.06 2.32 -12.07
C PRO A 408 -3.84 2.90 -11.34
N GLN A 409 -2.64 2.73 -11.90
CA GLN A 409 -1.42 3.26 -11.27
C GLN A 409 -1.39 4.79 -11.15
N ASP A 410 -2.11 5.49 -12.02
CA ASP A 410 -2.22 6.94 -12.01
C ASP A 410 -3.36 7.46 -11.13
N LEU A 411 -4.01 6.63 -10.29
CA LEU A 411 -5.15 7.02 -9.45
C LEU A 411 -4.88 8.27 -8.57
N HIS A 412 -3.64 8.47 -8.17
CA HIS A 412 -3.23 9.57 -7.30
C HIS A 412 -2.41 10.64 -8.03
N ASP A 413 -2.36 10.58 -9.37
CA ASP A 413 -1.70 11.60 -10.17
C ASP A 413 -2.62 12.81 -10.33
N SER A 414 -2.03 14.01 -10.41
CA SER A 414 -2.78 15.27 -10.50
C SER A 414 -3.61 15.39 -11.78
N ASP A 415 -3.20 14.70 -12.85
CA ASP A 415 -3.87 14.66 -14.14
C ASP A 415 -4.81 13.45 -14.30
N PHE A 416 -5.01 12.61 -13.26
CA PHE A 416 -5.86 11.43 -13.30
C PHE A 416 -7.25 11.72 -13.88
N GLN A 417 -7.89 12.79 -13.39
CA GLN A 417 -9.19 13.25 -13.87
C GLN A 417 -9.09 13.77 -15.31
N GLN A 418 -8.07 14.58 -15.62
CA GLN A 418 -7.89 15.20 -16.93
C GLN A 418 -7.75 14.14 -18.04
N ARG A 419 -6.98 13.07 -17.79
CA ARG A 419 -6.81 11.95 -18.74
C ARG A 419 -8.10 11.18 -19.03
N ARG A 420 -9.14 11.39 -18.22
CA ARG A 420 -10.44 10.70 -18.26
C ARG A 420 -11.61 11.69 -18.25
N SER A 421 -11.39 12.95 -18.64
CA SER A 421 -12.35 14.04 -18.44
C SER A 421 -13.73 13.70 -19.00
N ALA A 422 -13.80 13.28 -20.26
CA ALA A 422 -15.05 12.91 -20.93
C ALA A 422 -15.79 11.75 -20.24
N LEU A 423 -15.06 10.77 -19.69
CA LEU A 423 -15.66 9.63 -18.97
C LEU A 423 -16.23 10.08 -17.63
N PHE A 424 -15.49 10.90 -16.87
CA PHE A 424 -15.97 11.45 -15.61
C PHE A 424 -17.16 12.39 -15.82
N GLU A 425 -17.12 13.25 -16.83
CA GLU A 425 -18.23 14.13 -17.19
C GLU A 425 -19.49 13.32 -17.50
N ARG A 426 -19.38 12.25 -18.29
CA ARG A 426 -20.51 11.36 -18.59
C ARG A 426 -21.03 10.64 -17.36
N CYS A 427 -20.15 10.08 -16.52
CA CYS A 427 -20.56 9.37 -15.30
C CYS A 427 -21.26 10.31 -14.31
N LEU A 428 -20.69 11.49 -14.07
CA LEU A 428 -21.27 12.48 -13.15
C LEU A 428 -22.53 13.15 -13.73
N GLY A 429 -22.64 13.27 -15.06
CA GLY A 429 -23.83 13.79 -15.75
C GLY A 429 -25.09 12.96 -15.49
N ARG A 430 -24.96 11.66 -15.22
CA ARG A 430 -26.08 10.79 -14.81
C ARG A 430 -26.79 11.26 -13.53
N LEU A 431 -26.10 12.01 -12.67
CA LEU A 431 -26.69 12.63 -11.49
C LEU A 431 -27.62 13.79 -11.86
N ASP A 432 -27.30 14.53 -12.92
CA ASP A 432 -28.13 15.63 -13.41
C ASP A 432 -29.35 15.12 -14.19
N GLU A 433 -29.17 14.03 -14.96
CA GLU A 433 -30.21 13.40 -15.78
C GLU A 433 -31.20 12.54 -14.96
N GLY A 434 -30.86 12.18 -13.72
CA GLY A 434 -31.64 11.23 -12.91
C GLY A 434 -31.41 9.76 -13.26
N SER A 435 -30.51 9.43 -14.19
CA SER A 435 -30.19 8.05 -14.61
C SER A 435 -29.21 7.32 -13.67
N HIS A 436 -28.60 8.02 -12.71
CA HIS A 436 -27.60 7.49 -11.77
C HIS A 436 -28.07 6.29 -10.95
N ARG A 437 -29.34 6.26 -10.50
CA ARG A 437 -29.87 5.17 -9.65
C ARG A 437 -29.74 3.82 -10.35
N GLN A 438 -30.22 3.74 -11.60
CA GLN A 438 -30.16 2.50 -12.38
C GLN A 438 -28.71 2.15 -12.71
N ALA A 439 -27.90 3.13 -13.11
CA ALA A 439 -26.49 2.89 -13.44
C ALA A 439 -25.68 2.30 -12.26
N ILE A 440 -25.92 2.79 -11.03
CA ILE A 440 -25.29 2.26 -9.82
C ILE A 440 -25.75 0.82 -9.54
N LEU A 441 -27.05 0.54 -9.65
CA LEU A 441 -27.59 -0.81 -9.43
C LEU A 441 -27.07 -1.82 -10.46
N ASP A 442 -27.06 -1.45 -11.74
CA ASP A 442 -26.54 -2.29 -12.82
C ASP A 442 -25.05 -2.60 -12.59
N CYS A 443 -24.26 -1.58 -12.23
CA CYS A 443 -22.85 -1.76 -11.92
C CYS A 443 -22.64 -2.64 -10.68
N TYR A 444 -23.45 -2.46 -9.63
CA TYR A 444 -23.35 -3.25 -8.40
C TYR A 444 -23.55 -4.74 -8.68
N VAL A 445 -24.57 -5.09 -9.47
CA VAL A 445 -24.82 -6.49 -9.88
C VAL A 445 -23.71 -7.01 -10.80
N ALA A 446 -23.32 -6.23 -11.82
CA ALA A 446 -22.35 -6.68 -12.82
C ALA A 446 -20.93 -6.86 -12.26
N LYS A 447 -20.55 -6.07 -11.25
CA LYS A 447 -19.18 -5.95 -10.75
C LYS A 447 -18.98 -6.52 -9.35
N GLN A 448 -20.00 -7.19 -8.79
CA GLN A 448 -19.98 -7.70 -7.44
C GLN A 448 -18.75 -8.59 -7.15
N GLY A 449 -18.04 -8.25 -6.08
CA GLY A 449 -16.86 -8.97 -5.60
C GLY A 449 -15.55 -8.64 -6.33
N LEU A 450 -15.55 -7.73 -7.32
CA LEU A 450 -14.32 -7.29 -7.98
C LEU A 450 -13.53 -6.31 -7.11
N GLN A 451 -12.22 -6.49 -7.01
CA GLN A 451 -11.31 -5.58 -6.34
C GLN A 451 -11.43 -4.17 -6.92
N SER A 452 -11.55 -3.18 -6.03
CA SER A 452 -11.81 -1.79 -6.38
C SER A 452 -11.12 -0.87 -5.38
N PRO A 453 -10.60 0.30 -5.78
CA PRO A 453 -9.99 1.22 -4.83
C PRO A 453 -11.04 1.94 -3.97
N PHE A 454 -12.32 1.85 -4.32
CA PHE A 454 -13.41 2.64 -3.74
C PHE A 454 -14.56 1.80 -3.17
N VAL A 455 -14.92 0.69 -3.82
CA VAL A 455 -16.11 -0.08 -3.45
C VAL A 455 -15.80 -1.09 -2.35
N SER A 456 -16.49 -0.96 -1.22
CA SER A 456 -16.41 -1.88 -0.08
C SER A 456 -17.59 -2.85 -0.10
N TRP A 457 -17.46 -3.95 -0.85
CA TRP A 457 -18.56 -4.92 -1.04
C TRP A 457 -19.09 -5.53 0.25
N SER A 458 -18.23 -5.79 1.23
CA SER A 458 -18.65 -6.36 2.51
C SER A 458 -19.53 -5.44 3.35
N MET A 459 -19.38 -4.12 3.18
CA MET A 459 -20.14 -3.10 3.91
C MET A 459 -21.41 -2.67 3.16
N LEU A 460 -21.37 -2.67 1.83
CA LEU A 460 -22.47 -2.21 0.99
C LEU A 460 -23.52 -3.30 0.76
N SER A 461 -24.37 -3.55 1.77
CA SER A 461 -25.52 -4.45 1.61
C SER A 461 -26.59 -3.88 0.66
N ASP A 462 -27.40 -4.77 0.07
CA ASP A 462 -28.52 -4.38 -0.80
C ASP A 462 -29.47 -3.38 -0.10
N LYS A 463 -29.79 -3.64 1.18
CA LYS A 463 -30.63 -2.75 1.99
C LYS A 463 -30.00 -1.37 2.19
N LEU A 464 -28.70 -1.31 2.48
CA LEU A 464 -27.99 -0.03 2.64
C LEU A 464 -27.99 0.74 1.31
N LEU A 465 -27.72 0.05 0.20
CA LEU A 465 -27.69 0.65 -1.13
C LEU A 465 -29.05 1.21 -1.53
N GLU A 466 -30.13 0.44 -1.34
CA GLU A 466 -31.50 0.88 -1.62
C GLU A 466 -31.89 2.11 -0.81
N GLN A 467 -31.61 2.12 0.49
CA GLN A 467 -31.90 3.24 1.38
C GLN A 467 -31.09 4.48 1.02
N ALA A 468 -29.81 4.32 0.69
CA ALA A 468 -28.96 5.40 0.24
C ALA A 468 -29.49 6.03 -1.05
N LEU A 469 -29.86 5.22 -2.05
CA LEU A 469 -30.40 5.70 -3.32
C LEU A 469 -31.80 6.32 -3.19
N ALA A 470 -32.57 5.94 -2.17
CA ALA A 470 -33.88 6.55 -1.89
C ALA A 470 -33.77 7.91 -1.16
N CYS A 471 -32.73 8.10 -0.34
CA CYS A 471 -32.64 9.25 0.57
C CYS A 471 -31.58 10.29 0.19
N LEU A 472 -30.55 9.92 -0.57
CA LEU A 472 -29.45 10.84 -0.93
C LEU A 472 -29.81 11.62 -2.20
N PRO A 473 -29.90 12.97 -2.14
CA PRO A 473 -30.16 13.77 -3.33
C PRO A 473 -29.00 13.67 -4.34
N ALA A 474 -29.31 13.61 -5.62
CA ALA A 474 -28.30 13.54 -6.68
C ALA A 474 -27.31 14.72 -6.65
N ALA A 475 -27.81 15.93 -6.33
CA ALA A 475 -26.96 17.11 -6.16
C ALA A 475 -25.96 16.96 -5.01
N ALA A 476 -26.37 16.37 -3.88
CA ALA A 476 -25.50 16.11 -2.74
C ALA A 476 -24.41 15.09 -3.09
N LEU A 477 -24.79 13.99 -3.76
CA LEU A 477 -23.83 13.00 -4.27
C LEU A 477 -22.82 13.65 -5.21
N LYS A 478 -23.28 14.49 -6.15
CA LYS A 478 -22.40 15.17 -7.10
C LYS A 478 -21.36 16.04 -6.40
N GLN A 479 -21.76 16.81 -5.39
CA GLN A 479 -20.81 17.62 -4.60
C GLN A 479 -19.77 16.75 -3.89
N CYS A 480 -20.20 15.67 -3.23
CA CYS A 480 -19.28 14.74 -2.57
C CYS A 480 -18.29 14.11 -3.58
N PHE A 481 -18.75 13.72 -4.76
CA PHE A 481 -17.92 13.08 -5.78
C PHE A 481 -16.93 14.05 -6.42
N LEU A 482 -17.34 15.30 -6.68
CA LEU A 482 -16.43 16.35 -7.13
C LEU A 482 -15.33 16.63 -6.10
N ARG A 483 -15.69 16.68 -4.81
CA ARG A 483 -14.70 16.79 -3.73
C ARG A 483 -13.74 15.59 -3.70
N LEU A 484 -14.24 14.37 -3.86
CA LEU A 484 -13.37 13.19 -3.94
C LEU A 484 -12.37 13.31 -5.10
N LEU A 485 -12.81 13.74 -6.27
CA LEU A 485 -11.95 13.91 -7.45
C LEU A 485 -10.90 15.01 -7.32
N GLN A 486 -11.18 16.08 -6.56
CA GLN A 486 -10.21 17.16 -6.32
C GLN A 486 -8.91 16.66 -5.67
N ASP A 487 -9.01 15.68 -4.77
CA ASP A 487 -7.86 15.03 -4.13
C ASP A 487 -8.28 13.66 -3.55
N ILE A 488 -8.23 12.63 -4.40
CA ILE A 488 -8.67 11.28 -4.04
C ILE A 488 -7.94 10.76 -2.80
N ARG A 489 -6.63 11.04 -2.69
CA ARG A 489 -5.81 10.52 -1.59
C ARG A 489 -6.28 11.06 -0.25
N ASN A 490 -6.59 12.35 -0.17
CA ASN A 490 -6.86 13.01 1.10
C ASN A 490 -8.35 13.16 1.42
N ASN A 491 -9.22 13.12 0.41
CA ASN A 491 -10.66 13.30 0.59
C ASN A 491 -11.43 11.99 0.73
N ARG A 492 -10.82 10.83 0.43
CA ARG A 492 -11.45 9.52 0.66
C ARG A 492 -11.60 9.12 2.13
N THR A 493 -11.08 9.92 3.08
CA THR A 493 -11.12 9.64 4.53
C THR A 493 -11.68 10.83 5.31
N GLY A 494 -12.18 10.56 6.52
CA GLY A 494 -12.72 11.56 7.44
C GLY A 494 -14.20 11.86 7.21
N MET A 495 -14.93 11.00 6.51
CA MET A 495 -16.39 11.09 6.45
C MET A 495 -17.00 10.67 7.80
N PRO A 496 -18.20 11.18 8.16
CA PRO A 496 -18.85 10.83 9.42
C PRO A 496 -19.07 9.33 9.61
N ASP A 497 -18.89 8.85 10.85
CA ASP A 497 -19.00 7.42 11.20
C ASP A 497 -20.33 6.79 10.80
N LEU A 498 -21.44 7.49 11.10
CA LEU A 498 -22.79 6.98 10.91
C LEU A 498 -23.55 7.75 9.84
N ILE A 499 -24.49 7.05 9.20
CA ILE A 499 -25.56 7.67 8.41
C ILE A 499 -26.91 7.11 8.82
N GLN A 500 -27.89 8.00 9.00
CA GLN A 500 -29.26 7.69 9.38
C GLN A 500 -30.20 8.07 8.24
N PHE A 501 -31.07 7.14 7.84
CA PHE A 501 -32.03 7.31 6.74
C PHE A 501 -33.47 7.28 7.23
N TRP A 502 -34.32 8.11 6.62
CA TRP A 502 -35.78 8.06 6.73
C TRP A 502 -36.38 7.94 5.32
N PRO A 503 -36.44 6.70 4.75
CA PRO A 503 -36.84 6.48 3.36
C PRO A 503 -38.20 7.05 3.00
N GLU A 504 -39.19 6.89 3.87
CA GLU A 504 -40.55 7.43 3.70
C GLU A 504 -40.59 8.97 3.58
N GLN A 505 -39.55 9.65 4.06
CA GLN A 505 -39.42 11.11 4.03
C GLN A 505 -38.38 11.58 3.00
N GLY A 506 -37.67 10.65 2.32
CA GLY A 506 -36.56 10.98 1.44
C GLY A 506 -35.44 11.78 2.13
N ARG A 507 -35.20 11.53 3.44
CA ARG A 507 -34.27 12.32 4.27
C ARG A 507 -33.13 11.47 4.79
N TYR A 508 -31.96 12.09 4.99
CA TYR A 508 -30.82 11.49 5.66
C TYR A 508 -30.13 12.48 6.60
N ARG A 509 -29.31 11.94 7.52
CA ARG A 509 -28.38 12.71 8.37
C ARG A 509 -27.10 11.92 8.56
N MET A 510 -25.96 12.57 8.41
CA MET A 510 -24.66 12.01 8.76
C MET A 510 -24.28 12.41 10.18
N VAL A 511 -23.69 11.50 10.95
CA VAL A 511 -23.35 11.73 12.36
C VAL A 511 -21.92 11.26 12.62
N GLU A 512 -21.08 12.18 13.06
CA GLU A 512 -19.72 11.92 13.54
C GLU A 512 -19.77 11.74 15.06
N VAL A 513 -19.32 10.60 15.56
CA VAL A 513 -19.43 10.20 16.97
C VAL A 513 -18.14 10.51 17.71
N LYS A 514 -18.27 11.05 18.92
CA LYS A 514 -17.15 11.36 19.82
C LYS A 514 -17.42 10.85 21.21
N GLY A 515 -16.69 9.80 21.58
CA GLY A 515 -16.65 9.27 22.94
C GLY A 515 -15.91 10.19 23.92
N PRO A 516 -15.92 9.85 25.22
CA PRO A 516 -15.24 10.62 26.24
C PRO A 516 -13.75 10.78 25.96
N GLY A 517 -13.28 12.03 25.88
CA GLY A 517 -11.88 12.36 25.63
C GLY A 517 -11.46 12.36 24.16
N ASP A 518 -12.32 11.92 23.23
CA ASP A 518 -12.03 11.94 21.80
C ASP A 518 -12.22 13.35 21.19
N ARG A 519 -11.47 13.64 20.13
CA ARG A 519 -11.50 14.91 19.41
C ARG A 519 -11.58 14.68 17.91
N LEU A 520 -12.23 15.61 17.23
CA LEU A 520 -12.29 15.62 15.77
C LEU A 520 -10.89 15.69 15.14
N GLN A 521 -10.62 14.76 14.24
CA GLN A 521 -9.41 14.74 13.43
C GLN A 521 -9.47 15.81 12.33
N ASP A 522 -8.31 16.17 11.78
CA ASP A 522 -8.21 17.23 10.76
C ASP A 522 -9.01 16.92 9.48
N ASN A 523 -9.01 15.67 9.04
CA ASN A 523 -9.77 15.22 7.87
C ASN A 523 -11.28 15.22 8.13
N GLN A 524 -11.71 14.85 9.34
CA GLN A 524 -13.11 14.93 9.78
C GLN A 524 -13.60 16.38 9.78
N LEU A 525 -12.84 17.29 10.39
CA LEU A 525 -13.14 18.73 10.36
C LEU A 525 -13.30 19.26 8.94
N ARG A 526 -12.46 18.81 7.99
CA ARG A 526 -12.57 19.19 6.58
C ARG A 526 -13.89 18.74 5.95
N TRP A 527 -14.34 17.52 6.25
CA TRP A 527 -15.60 16.99 5.72
C TRP A 527 -16.81 17.67 6.35
N LEU A 528 -16.80 17.88 7.67
CA LEU A 528 -17.87 18.61 8.36
C LEU A 528 -18.04 20.03 7.83
N GLU A 529 -16.93 20.75 7.61
CA GLU A 529 -16.96 22.08 7.03
C GLU A 529 -17.46 22.07 5.58
N PHE A 530 -17.06 21.08 4.78
CA PHE A 530 -17.58 20.90 3.43
C PHE A 530 -19.10 20.64 3.40
N CYS A 531 -19.58 19.73 4.26
CA CYS A 531 -20.99 19.43 4.41
C CYS A 531 -21.78 20.69 4.78
N ARG A 532 -21.26 21.48 5.73
CA ARG A 532 -21.85 22.76 6.13
C ARG A 532 -21.94 23.76 4.96
N GLN A 533 -20.87 23.90 4.18
CA GLN A 533 -20.83 24.83 3.03
C GLN A 533 -21.83 24.45 1.93
N HIS A 534 -22.12 23.16 1.76
CA HIS A 534 -23.02 22.64 0.73
C HIS A 534 -24.42 22.29 1.25
N GLY A 535 -24.73 22.59 2.51
CA GLY A 535 -26.03 22.30 3.11
C GLY A 535 -26.33 20.82 3.29
N LEU A 536 -25.30 19.97 3.40
CA LEU A 536 -25.47 18.53 3.64
C LEU A 536 -25.80 18.29 5.13
N PRO A 537 -26.85 17.52 5.47
CA PRO A 537 -27.25 17.29 6.86
C PRO A 537 -26.18 16.52 7.63
N VAL A 538 -25.49 17.19 8.55
CA VAL A 538 -24.43 16.60 9.37
C VAL A 538 -24.49 17.09 10.81
N ALA A 539 -24.23 16.19 11.75
CA ALA A 539 -24.17 16.46 13.18
C ALA A 539 -22.92 15.85 13.81
N VAL A 540 -22.51 16.39 14.96
CA VAL A 540 -21.50 15.78 15.83
C VAL A 540 -22.20 15.28 17.10
N CYS A 541 -22.01 14.01 17.44
CA CYS A 541 -22.60 13.37 18.61
C CYS A 541 -21.55 13.18 19.70
N HIS A 542 -21.67 13.89 20.82
CA HIS A 542 -20.85 13.68 22.01
C HIS A 542 -21.53 12.72 22.96
N VAL A 543 -20.81 11.66 23.34
CA VAL A 543 -21.30 10.64 24.27
C VAL A 543 -20.66 10.79 25.63
N ARG A 544 -21.49 10.73 26.67
CA ARG A 544 -21.10 10.49 28.06
C ARG A 544 -21.69 9.16 28.52
N TRP A 545 -20.95 8.45 29.36
CA TRP A 545 -21.46 7.23 29.99
C TRP A 545 -22.11 7.56 31.32
N SER A 546 -23.34 7.12 31.56
CA SER A 546 -23.99 7.29 32.85
C SER A 546 -23.37 6.34 33.89
N GLU A 547 -23.25 6.81 35.13
CA GLU A 547 -22.69 6.02 36.25
C GLU A 547 -23.69 5.02 36.87
N THR A 548 -24.88 4.87 36.29
CA THR A 548 -25.94 4.04 36.86
C THR A 548 -25.73 2.57 36.48
N LEU A 549 -25.50 1.73 37.52
CA LEU A 549 -25.43 0.27 37.46
C LEU A 549 -26.77 -0.37 37.04
#